data_AF-A0A534UEF8-F1
#
_entry.id   AF-A0A534UEF8-F1
#
_cell.length_a   1.000
_cell.length_b   1.000
_cell.length_c   1.000
_cell.angle_alpha   90.00
_cell.angle_beta   90.00
_cell.angle_gamma   90.00
#
_symmetry.space_group_name_H-M   'P 1'
#
loop_
_entity.id
_entity.type
_entity.pdbx_description
1 polymer ?
#
loop_
_entity_poly.entity_id
_entity_poly.type
_entity_poly.pdbx_seq_one_letter_code
_entity_poly.pdbx_strand_id
1 'polypeptide(L)'
;MTYKGVAKGKIIELDQPLPYSEGQAVSVSVEALRPELQPGSATAILKTMRSLPDLNPDDVDELEELIRQGRLPVRTQGEFEKDEDNNLR
;
A
#
# COMPACT_ATOMS: atom_id res chain seq x y z
N MET A 1 -14.25 18.21 -13.57
CA MET A 1 -15.54 17.81 -12.98
C MET A 1 -15.73 16.33 -13.20
N THR A 2 -15.95 15.56 -12.14
CA THR A 2 -16.08 14.10 -12.22
C THR A 2 -17.49 13.72 -11.79
N TYR A 3 -18.25 13.11 -12.68
CA TYR A 3 -19.63 12.69 -12.43
C TYR A 3 -19.68 11.21 -12.12
N LYS A 4 -20.46 10.84 -11.10
CA LYS A 4 -20.75 9.45 -10.76
C LYS A 4 -22.02 9.01 -11.47
N GLY A 5 -22.04 7.76 -11.89
CA GLY A 5 -23.18 7.17 -12.57
C GLY A 5 -23.05 5.65 -12.64
N VAL A 6 -24.17 5.00 -12.98
CA VAL A 6 -24.28 3.55 -13.12
C VAL A 6 -24.34 3.20 -14.60
N ALA A 7 -23.46 2.30 -15.05
CA ALA A 7 -23.51 1.77 -16.40
C ALA A 7 -24.63 0.73 -16.52
N LYS A 8 -25.64 1.03 -17.35
CA LYS A 8 -26.71 0.10 -17.74
C LYS A 8 -26.54 -0.28 -19.21
N GLY A 9 -25.76 -1.32 -19.46
CA GLY A 9 -25.44 -1.77 -20.82
C GLY A 9 -24.59 -0.74 -21.57
N LYS A 10 -25.18 -0.10 -22.59
CA LYS A 10 -24.53 0.94 -23.41
C LYS A 10 -24.84 2.37 -22.97
N ILE A 11 -25.62 2.55 -21.91
CA ILE A 11 -26.04 3.85 -21.39
C ILE A 11 -25.42 4.05 -20.01
N ILE A 12 -24.90 5.25 -19.75
CA ILE A 12 -24.44 5.67 -18.42
C ILE A 12 -25.52 6.58 -17.85
N GLU A 13 -26.19 6.14 -16.78
CA GLU A 13 -27.10 6.98 -16.02
C GLU A 13 -26.31 7.74 -14.97
N LEU A 14 -26.34 9.08 -15.04
CA LEU A 14 -25.63 9.93 -14.08
C LEU A 14 -26.51 10.18 -12.85
N ASP A 15 -25.90 10.18 -11.67
CA ASP A 15 -26.60 10.45 -10.40
C ASP A 15 -27.09 11.91 -10.31
N GLN A 16 -26.45 12.81 -11.08
CA GLN A 16 -26.75 14.23 -11.12
C GLN A 16 -26.87 14.71 -12.57
N PRO A 17 -27.80 15.63 -12.86
CA PRO A 17 -27.93 16.24 -14.17
C PRO A 17 -26.69 17.08 -14.50
N LEU A 18 -26.25 17.00 -15.76
CA LEU A 18 -25.12 17.79 -16.25
C LEU A 18 -25.54 19.27 -16.36
N PRO A 19 -24.71 20.22 -15.91
CA PRO A 19 -24.99 21.64 -15.99
C PRO A 19 -24.63 22.22 -17.37
N TYR A 20 -24.94 21.49 -18.45
CA TYR A 20 -24.67 21.92 -19.82
C TYR A 20 -25.97 22.27 -20.53
N SER A 21 -25.93 23.34 -21.32
CA SER A 21 -27.06 23.74 -22.13
C SER A 21 -27.21 22.80 -23.32
N GLU A 22 -28.44 22.65 -23.81
CA GLU A 22 -28.72 21.87 -25.01
C GLU A 22 -27.91 22.41 -26.21
N GLY A 23 -27.25 21.53 -26.96
CA GLY A 23 -26.39 21.90 -28.10
C GLY A 23 -24.94 22.25 -27.76
N GLN A 24 -24.55 22.26 -26.48
CA GLN A 24 -23.16 22.49 -26.09
C GLN A 24 -22.27 21.28 -26.43
N ALA A 25 -21.22 21.51 -27.23
CA ALA A 25 -20.23 20.48 -27.53
C ALA A 25 -19.40 20.15 -26.29
N VAL A 26 -19.35 18.88 -25.91
CA VAL A 26 -18.56 18.37 -24.78
C VAL A 26 -17.72 17.17 -25.22
N SER A 27 -16.52 17.05 -24.65
CA SER A 27 -15.67 15.87 -24.80
C SER A 27 -15.83 14.98 -23.58
N VAL A 28 -16.09 13.69 -23.81
CA VAL A 28 -16.29 12.69 -22.74
C VAL A 28 -15.13 11.71 -22.79
N SER A 29 -14.35 11.63 -21.71
CA SER A 29 -13.34 10.61 -21.50
C SER A 29 -13.77 9.67 -20.38
N VAL A 30 -13.73 8.37 -20.64
CA VAL A 30 -14.02 7.34 -19.64
C VAL A 30 -12.71 6.80 -19.09
N GLU A 31 -12.47 6.99 -17.80
CA GLU A 31 -11.35 6.37 -17.09
C GLU A 31 -11.86 5.21 -16.24
N ALA A 32 -11.17 4.06 -16.31
CA ALA A 32 -11.47 2.95 -15.43
C ALA A 32 -11.17 3.37 -13.99
N LEU A 33 -12.20 3.38 -13.14
CA LEU A 33 -12.03 3.58 -11.71
C LEU A 33 -11.17 2.44 -11.18
N ARG A 34 -9.90 2.72 -10.88
CA ARG A 34 -9.04 1.75 -10.21
C ARG A 34 -9.62 1.57 -8.81
N PRO A 35 -10.07 0.36 -8.42
CA PRO A 35 -10.49 0.16 -7.05
C PRO A 35 -9.32 0.55 -6.15
N GLU A 36 -9.57 1.44 -5.19
CA GLU A 36 -8.62 1.69 -4.12
C GLU A 36 -8.32 0.34 -3.49
N LEU A 37 -7.04 -0.05 -3.50
CA LEU A 37 -6.59 -1.32 -2.96
C LEU A 37 -7.05 -1.37 -1.51
N GLN A 38 -8.01 -2.25 -1.21
CA GLN A 38 -8.47 -2.38 0.17
C GLN A 38 -7.29 -2.76 1.06
N PRO A 39 -7.11 -2.11 2.22
CA PRO A 39 -6.12 -2.50 3.20
C PRO A 39 -6.25 -4.00 3.50
N GLY A 40 -5.13 -4.73 3.41
CA GLY A 40 -5.11 -6.19 3.64
C GLY A 40 -5.52 -7.06 2.45
N SER A 41 -5.87 -6.49 1.29
CA SER A 41 -6.07 -7.29 0.07
C SER A 41 -4.75 -7.94 -0.39
N ALA A 42 -4.83 -9.13 -0.99
CA ALA A 42 -3.66 -9.84 -1.50
C ALA A 42 -2.83 -8.98 -2.48
N THR A 43 -3.50 -8.17 -3.30
CA THR A 43 -2.87 -7.23 -4.23
C THR A 43 -2.19 -6.07 -3.51
N ALA A 44 -2.74 -5.56 -2.40
CA ALA A 44 -2.07 -4.57 -1.57
C ALA A 44 -0.80 -5.13 -0.93
N ILE A 45 -0.86 -6.35 -0.38
CA ILE A 45 0.27 -7.03 0.24
C ILE A 45 1.40 -7.25 -0.78
N LEU A 46 1.07 -7.79 -1.96
CA LEU A 46 2.05 -8.02 -3.03
C LEU A 46 2.71 -6.73 -3.52
N LYS A 47 1.96 -5.63 -3.57
CA LYS A 47 2.51 -4.32 -3.94
C LYS A 47 3.50 -3.83 -2.89
N THR A 48 3.17 -3.96 -1.60
CA THR A 48 4.06 -3.58 -0.49
C THR A 48 5.32 -4.41 -0.46
N MET A 49 5.23 -5.74 -0.65
CA MET A 49 6.41 -6.61 -0.68
C MET A 49 7.38 -6.25 -1.80
N ARG A 50 6.86 -5.81 -2.96
CA ARG A 50 7.68 -5.36 -4.09
C ARG A 50 8.25 -3.95 -3.94
N SER A 51 7.72 -3.15 -3.01
CA SER A 51 8.19 -1.81 -2.75
C SER A 51 9.15 -1.72 -1.56
N LEU A 52 9.43 -2.86 -0.90
CA LEU A 52 10.47 -2.88 0.13
C LEU A 52 11.81 -2.55 -0.53
N PRO A 53 12.65 -1.72 0.12
CA PRO A 53 13.97 -1.43 -0.41
C PRO A 53 14.75 -2.74 -0.54
N ASP A 54 15.33 -2.96 -1.71
CA ASP A 54 16.27 -4.05 -1.90
C ASP A 54 17.47 -3.82 -0.96
N LEU A 55 17.90 -4.88 -0.27
CA LEU A 55 19.12 -4.84 0.54
C LEU A 55 20.30 -4.50 -0.38
N ASN A 56 21.19 -3.62 0.08
CA ASN A 56 22.45 -3.42 -0.64
C ASN A 56 23.27 -4.72 -0.51
N PRO A 57 23.85 -5.26 -1.61
CA PRO A 57 24.77 -6.38 -1.52
C PRO A 57 25.85 -6.22 -0.43
N ASP A 58 26.34 -4.98 -0.22
CA ASP A 58 27.33 -4.68 0.81
C ASP A 58 26.82 -5.00 2.23
N ASP A 59 25.51 -4.87 2.49
CA ASP A 59 24.90 -5.18 3.79
C ASP A 59 24.97 -6.68 4.10
N VAL A 60 24.93 -7.52 3.05
CA VAL A 60 25.05 -8.98 3.16
C VAL A 60 26.49 -9.36 3.47
N ASP A 61 27.45 -8.76 2.77
CA ASP A 61 28.87 -9.00 2.98
C ASP A 61 29.32 -8.59 4.40
N GLU A 62 28.83 -7.44 4.90
CA GLU A 62 29.08 -7.00 6.27
C GLU A 62 28.50 -7.97 7.29
N LEU A 63 27.26 -8.44 7.08
CA LEU A 63 26.62 -9.42 7.96
C LEU A 63 27.39 -10.74 8.00
N GLU A 64 27.83 -11.26 6.85
CA GLU A 64 28.61 -12.49 6.77
C GLU A 64 29.96 -12.36 7.48
N GLU A 65 30.61 -11.21 7.38
CA GLU A 65 31.88 -10.92 8.05
C GLU A 65 31.68 -10.83 9.57
N LEU A 66 30.61 -10.20 10.05
CA LEU A 66 30.27 -10.16 11.48
C LEU A 66 30.01 -11.56 12.06
N ILE A 67 29.30 -12.42 11.31
CA ILE A 67 29.08 -13.82 11.68
C ILE A 67 30.41 -14.57 11.76
N ARG A 68 31.29 -14.40 10.77
CA ARG A 68 32.62 -15.04 10.72
C ARG A 68 33.49 -14.64 11.92
N GLN A 69 33.37 -13.39 12.36
CA GLN A 69 34.05 -12.86 13.54
C GLN A 69 33.41 -13.31 14.86
N GLY A 70 32.34 -14.11 14.84
CA GLY A 70 31.59 -14.52 16.03
C GLY A 70 30.86 -13.37 16.72
N ARG A 71 30.68 -12.24 16.03
CA ARG A 71 29.96 -11.08 16.54
C ARG A 71 28.48 -11.29 16.24
N LEU A 72 27.76 -11.86 17.20
CA LEU A 72 26.31 -11.89 17.15
C LEU A 72 25.76 -10.46 17.24
N PRO A 73 24.59 -10.18 16.62
CA PRO A 73 23.90 -8.92 16.83
C PRO A 73 23.77 -8.67 18.33
N VAL A 74 24.05 -7.43 18.76
CA VAL A 74 23.71 -7.00 20.12
C VAL A 74 22.22 -7.30 20.29
N ARG A 75 21.85 -8.01 21.36
CA ARG A 75 20.44 -8.19 21.72
C ARG A 75 19.85 -6.80 21.91
N THR A 76 19.25 -6.24 20.87
CA THR A 76 18.34 -5.13 21.00
C THR A 76 17.19 -5.70 21.81
N GLN A 77 17.05 -5.22 23.04
CA GLN A 77 15.90 -5.45 23.89
C GLN A 77 14.68 -5.28 22.99
N GLY A 78 13.98 -6.38 22.69
CA GLY A 78 12.89 -6.32 21.73
C GLY A 78 11.84 -5.37 22.29
N GLU A 79 11.12 -4.61 21.44
CA GLU A 79 10.01 -3.76 21.91
C GLU A 79 8.88 -4.56 22.62
N PHE A 80 8.99 -5.90 22.60
CA PHE A 80 8.10 -6.85 23.26
C PHE A 80 8.68 -7.50 24.53
N GLU A 81 9.92 -7.23 24.92
CA GLU A 81 10.46 -7.63 26.23
C GLU A 81 9.92 -6.66 27.30
N LYS A 82 8.65 -6.88 27.69
CA LYS A 82 8.07 -6.23 28.86
C LYS A 82 8.65 -6.85 30.13
N ASP A 83 9.02 -5.98 31.06
CA ASP A 83 9.51 -6.27 32.41
C ASP A 83 8.63 -7.33 33.13
N GLU A 84 9.10 -8.58 33.19
CA GLU A 84 8.53 -9.63 34.06
C GLU A 84 9.26 -9.73 35.42
N ASP A 85 9.96 -8.68 35.87
CA ASP A 85 10.67 -8.70 37.16
C ASP A 85 10.06 -7.75 38.20
N ASN A 86 8.76 -7.89 38.49
CA ASN A 86 8.19 -7.23 39.67
C ASN A 86 7.06 -8.04 40.33
N ASN A 87 7.35 -9.28 40.74
CA ASN A 87 6.55 -10.00 41.73
C ASN A 87 7.35 -11.09 42.47
N LEU A 88 8.34 -10.67 43.26
CA LEU A 88 8.68 -11.38 44.50
C LEU A 88 8.94 -10.34 45.60
N ARG A 89 7.88 -10.06 46.36
CA ARG A 89 7.97 -9.57 47.75
C ARG A 89 7.72 -10.74 48.68
#